data_AF-A0A7T4EHQ6-F1
#
_entry.id   AF-A0A7T4EHQ6-F1
#
_cell.length_a   1.000
_cell.length_b   1.000
_cell.length_c   1.000
_cell.angle_alpha   90.00
_cell.angle_beta   90.00
_cell.angle_gamma   90.00
#
_symmetry.space_group_name_H-M   'P 1'
#
loop_
_entity.id
_entity.type
_entity.pdbx_description
1 polymer ?
#
loop_
_entity_poly.entity_id
_entity_poly.type
_entity_poly.pdbx_seq_one_letter_code
_entity_poly.pdbx_strand_id
1 'polypeptide(L)' 'MAEILMYGPIGFDFFEPENEITAKAVIDQLDAADGEDVTVRISSGGGDVYEGIAIMNALQDYAGR' A
#
# COMPACT_ATOMS: atom_id res chain seq x y z
N MET A 1 -4.61 15.76 -4.82
CA MET A 1 -4.93 14.38 -5.23
C MET A 1 -3.61 13.66 -5.40
N ALA A 2 -3.29 12.79 -4.45
CA ALA A 2 -2.05 12.04 -4.40
C ALA A 2 -2.22 10.64 -5.03
N GLU A 3 -1.11 9.98 -5.32
CA GLU A 3 -1.11 8.60 -5.83
C GLU A 3 -0.46 7.67 -4.80
N ILE A 4 -1.05 6.49 -4.62
CA ILE A 4 -0.48 5.39 -3.85
C ILE A 4 -0.09 4.29 -4.83
N LEU A 5 1.21 3.97 -4.90
CA LEU A 5 1.75 3.02 -5.85
C LEU A 5 1.99 1.66 -5.17
N MET A 6 1.35 0.62 -5.72
CA MET A 6 1.44 -0.75 -5.22
C MET A 6 1.81 -1.68 -6.38
N TYR A 7 3.11 -1.83 -6.63
CA TYR A 7 3.65 -2.65 -7.72
C TYR A 7 4.60 -3.72 -7.19
N GLY A 8 4.28 -4.98 -7.49
CA GLY A 8 5.03 -6.16 -7.03
C GLY A 8 4.24 -7.07 -6.07
N PRO A 9 4.87 -8.02 -5.39
CA PRO A 9 4.21 -8.91 -4.44
C PRO A 9 3.77 -8.18 -3.16
N ILE A 10 2.66 -8.63 -2.57
CA ILE A 10 2.25 -8.17 -1.23
C ILE A 10 3.07 -8.90 -0.18
N GLY A 11 3.69 -8.13 0.70
CA GLY A 11 4.58 -8.60 1.75
C GLY A 11 6.05 -8.68 1.32
N PHE A 12 6.88 -9.05 2.29
CA PHE A 12 8.34 -9.02 2.17
C PHE A 12 8.86 -9.87 1.02
N ASP A 13 9.72 -9.29 0.18
CA ASP A 13 10.43 -10.00 -0.88
C ASP A 13 11.92 -10.06 -0.55
N PHE A 14 12.43 -11.27 -0.32
CA PHE A 14 13.85 -11.46 0.01
C PHE A 14 14.78 -11.30 -1.19
N PHE A 15 14.28 -11.53 -2.41
CA PHE A 15 15.08 -11.52 -3.63
C PHE A 15 15.09 -10.14 -4.29
N GLU A 16 13.95 -9.44 -4.25
CA GLU A 16 13.79 -8.09 -4.80
C GLU A 16 13.07 -7.17 -3.80
N PRO A 17 13.74 -6.76 -2.69
CA PRO A 17 13.12 -5.95 -1.64
C PRO A 17 12.56 -4.61 -2.16
N GLU A 18 13.08 -4.07 -3.25
CA GLU A 18 12.55 -2.87 -3.89
C GLU A 18 11.17 -3.05 -4.53
N ASN A 19 10.75 -4.28 -4.81
CA ASN A 19 9.48 -4.61 -5.42
C ASN A 19 8.41 -4.98 -4.38
N GLU A 20 8.74 -5.02 -3.09
CA GLU A 20 7.81 -5.42 -2.06
C GLU A 20 6.70 -4.38 -1.82
N ILE A 21 5.48 -4.83 -1.59
CA ILE A 21 4.37 -4.00 -1.15
C ILE A 21 4.08 -4.36 0.31
N THR A 22 4.58 -3.55 1.24
CA THR A 22 4.27 -3.69 2.67
C THR A 22 3.22 -2.69 3.12
N ALA A 23 2.44 -3.05 4.14
CA ALA A 23 1.48 -2.19 4.80
C ALA A 23 2.15 -0.93 5.34
N LYS A 24 3.38 -1.04 5.86
CA LYS A 24 4.16 0.12 6.29
C LYS A 24 4.40 1.10 5.14
N ALA A 25 4.87 0.61 3.99
CA ALA A 25 5.14 1.47 2.84
C ALA A 25 3.87 2.13 2.28
N VAL A 26 2.72 1.45 2.36
CA VAL A 26 1.43 2.04 2.00
C VAL A 26 0.99 3.12 2.99
N ILE A 27 1.09 2.86 4.30
CA ILE A 27 0.76 3.82 5.36
C ILE A 27 1.64 5.07 5.24
N ASP A 28 2.95 4.91 5.02
CA ASP A 28 3.86 6.06 4.87
C ASP A 28 3.46 6.94 3.67
N GLN A 29 2.94 6.35 2.57
CA GLN A 29 2.42 7.12 1.43
C GLN A 29 1.07 7.79 1.75
N LEU A 30 0.19 7.13 2.50
CA LEU A 30 -1.09 7.72 2.95
C LEU A 30 -0.86 8.90 3.90
N ASP A 31 0.06 8.76 4.85
CA ASP A 31 0.45 9.84 5.77
C ASP A 31 1.02 11.04 4.99
N ALA A 32 1.80 10.79 3.94
CA ALA A 32 2.32 11.83 3.07
C ALA A 32 1.24 12.54 2.23
N ALA A 33 0.09 11.88 2.01
CA ALA A 33 -1.07 12.46 1.33
C ALA A 33 -1.95 13.35 2.24
N ASP A 34 -1.70 13.36 3.56
CA ASP A 34 -2.25 14.31 4.54
C ASP A 34 -3.79 14.50 4.47
N GLY A 35 -4.51 13.39 4.24
CA GLY A 35 -5.97 13.39 4.18
C GLY A 35 -6.58 13.90 2.86
N GLU A 36 -5.77 14.20 1.85
CA GLU A 36 -6.26 14.44 0.49
C GLU A 36 -6.80 13.14 -0.14
N ASP A 37 -7.72 13.27 -1.10
CA ASP A 37 -8.17 12.15 -1.94
C ASP A 37 -6.98 11.52 -2.68
N VAL A 38 -7.00 10.19 -2.77
CA VAL A 38 -5.90 9.38 -3.32
C VAL A 38 -6.39 8.48 -4.45
N THR A 39 -5.55 8.29 -5.46
CA THR A 39 -5.74 7.23 -6.45
C THR A 39 -4.75 6.10 -6.18
N VAL A 40 -5.29 4.92 -5.85
CA VAL A 40 -4.51 3.71 -5.66
C VAL A 40 -4.25 3.04 -7.01
N ARG A 41 -2.98 2.85 -7.36
CA ARG A 41 -2.56 2.14 -8.58
C ARG A 41 -1.93 0.82 -8.19
N ILE A 42 -2.62 -0.27 -8.50
CA ILE A 42 -2.19 -1.61 -8.13
C ILE A 42 -1.90 -2.49 -9.34
N SER A 43 -0.74 -3.16 -9.31
CA SER A 43 -0.44 -4.30 -10.17
C SER A 43 0.33 -5.32 -9.32
N SER A 44 -0.42 -6.24 -8.74
CA SER A 44 0.11 -7.25 -7.82
C SER A 44 -0.53 -8.61 -8.11
N GLY A 45 0.27 -9.67 -7.99
CA GLY A 45 -0.22 -11.05 -7.98
C GLY A 45 -0.81 -11.48 -6.64
N GLY A 46 -0.79 -10.61 -5.62
CA GLY A 46 -1.09 -10.94 -4.23
C GLY A 46 0.17 -11.30 -3.44
N GLY A 47 -0.01 -12.02 -2.33
CA GLY A 47 1.09 -12.43 -1.47
C GLY A 47 0.63 -12.69 -0.04
N ASP A 48 1.35 -12.13 0.93
CA ASP A 48 1.08 -12.30 2.35
C ASP A 48 -0.30 -11.74 2.74
N VAL A 49 -1.13 -12.58 3.37
CA VAL A 49 -2.52 -12.23 3.69
C VAL A 49 -2.61 -11.23 4.84
N TYR A 50 -1.64 -11.23 5.77
CA TYR A 50 -1.62 -10.32 6.91
C TYR A 50 -1.26 -8.91 6.45
N GLU A 51 -0.28 -8.78 5.57
CA GLU A 51 0.06 -7.52 4.90
C GLU A 51 -1.12 -7.00 4.09
N GLY A 52 -1.81 -7.87 3.34
CA GLY A 52 -3.01 -7.50 2.59
C GLY A 52 -4.16 -6.98 3.49
N ILE A 53 -4.41 -7.63 4.63
CA ILE A 53 -5.43 -7.18 5.60
C ILE A 53 -5.03 -5.85 6.23
N ALA A 54 -3.76 -5.67 6.59
CA ALA A 54 -3.26 -4.42 7.17
C ALA A 54 -3.39 -3.25 6.18
N ILE A 55 -3.04 -3.46 4.90
CA ILE A 55 -3.24 -2.49 3.82
C ILE A 55 -4.73 -2.12 3.68
N MET A 56 -5.61 -3.13 3.67
CA MET A 56 -7.04 -2.91 3.54
C MET A 56 -7.60 -2.06 4.69
N ASN A 57 -7.20 -2.35 5.94
CA ASN A 57 -7.62 -1.56 7.10
C ASN A 57 -7.08 -0.12 7.02
N ALA A 58 -5.81 0.07 6.64
CA ALA A 58 -5.23 1.40 6.49
C ALA A 58 -5.97 2.24 5.43
N LEU A 59 -6.35 1.64 4.31
CA LEU A 59 -7.16 2.31 3.28
C LEU A 59 -8.58 2.64 3.77
N GLN A 60 -9.20 1.77 4.57
CA GLN A 60 -10.54 2.02 5.12
C GLN A 60 -10.55 3.14 6.18
N ASP A 61 -9.50 3.23 6.99
CA ASP A 61 -9.37 4.22 8.06
C ASP A 61 -8.87 5.59 7.55
N TYR A 62 -8.40 5.66 6.30
CA TYR A 62 -7.88 6.90 5.72
C TYR A 62 -8.98 7.96 5.52
N ALA A 63 -8.66 9.22 5.83
CA ALA A 63 -9.63 10.31 5.85
C ALA A 63 -10.04 10.81 4.46
N GLY A 64 -9.14 10.69 3.46
CA GLY A 64 -9.41 11.02 2.06
C GLY A 64 -10.18 9.92 1.33
N ARG A 65 -10.67 10.20 0.12
CA ARG A 65 -11.37 9.22 -0.74
C ARG A 65 -10.51 8.58 -1.82
#